data_AF-K8PCS5-F1
#
_entry.id   AF-K8PCS5-F1
#
_cell.length_a   1.000
_cell.length_b   1.000
_cell.length_c   1.000
_cell.angle_alpha   90.00
_cell.angle_beta   90.00
_cell.angle_gamma   90.00
#
_symmetry.space_group_name_H-M   'P 1'
#
loop_
_entity.id
_entity.type
_entity.pdbx_description
1 polymer ?
#
loop_
_entity_poly.entity_id
_entity_poly.type
_entity_poly.pdbx_seq_one_letter_code
_entity_poly.pdbx_strand_id
1 'polypeptide(L)'
;MTDLGHDIRLMPAGYLKPYVKRGKNDEVDAEAICEAVTRPTMRFVPVKSAEQQSILMLHRTRDLFVRQRTMLVNSSRGSLPSLV
;
A
#
# COMPACT_ATOMS: atom_id res chain seq x y z
N MET A 1 7.34 -18.97 1.30
CA MET A 1 8.28 -18.12 0.54
C MET A 1 9.72 -18.42 0.99
N THR A 2 10.05 -19.71 1.00
CA THR A 2 11.36 -20.29 1.36
C THR A 2 11.77 -21.37 0.36
N ASP A 3 10.99 -21.56 -0.71
CA ASP A 3 11.22 -22.59 -1.75
C ASP A 3 12.56 -22.43 -2.47
N LEU A 4 13.15 -21.24 -2.41
CA LEU A 4 14.47 -20.93 -2.99
C LEU A 4 15.57 -20.76 -1.93
N GLY A 5 15.29 -21.06 -0.65
CA GLY A 5 16.27 -20.94 0.44
C GLY A 5 16.62 -19.51 0.88
N HIS A 6 15.90 -18.50 0.38
CA HIS A 6 16.11 -17.10 0.76
C HIS A 6 15.23 -16.67 1.94
N ASP A 7 15.84 -15.98 2.91
CA ASP A 7 15.12 -15.27 3.96
C ASP A 7 14.68 -13.88 3.46
N ILE A 8 13.37 -13.70 3.29
CA ILE A 8 12.81 -12.49 2.71
C ILE A 8 12.35 -11.57 3.83
N ARG A 9 12.93 -10.37 3.89
CA ARG A 9 12.61 -9.34 4.88
C ARG A 9 11.97 -8.13 4.19
N LEU A 10 10.83 -7.67 4.68
CA LEU A 10 10.15 -6.47 4.17
C LEU A 10 10.47 -5.27 5.05
N MET A 11 10.87 -4.16 4.44
CA MET A 11 11.12 -2.89 5.14
C MET A 11 10.01 -1.88 4.81
N PRO A 12 9.50 -1.12 5.79
CA PRO A 12 8.54 -0.05 5.51
C PRO A 12 9.14 1.02 4.57
N ALA A 13 8.42 1.39 3.51
CA ALA A 13 8.86 2.45 2.60
C ALA A 13 9.10 3.80 3.31
N GLY A 14 8.36 4.08 4.39
CA GLY A 14 8.58 5.28 5.20
C GLY A 14 9.96 5.34 5.86
N TYR A 15 10.58 4.18 6.14
CA TYR A 15 11.91 4.10 6.75
C TYR A 15 13.02 4.16 5.68
N LEU A 16 12.69 3.84 4.43
CA LEU A 16 13.59 3.99 3.29
C LEU A 16 13.68 5.45 2.82
N LYS A 17 12.59 6.21 2.94
CA LYS A 17 12.47 7.58 2.40
C LYS A 17 13.64 8.53 2.77
N PRO A 18 14.21 8.51 3.98
CA PRO A 18 15.36 9.36 4.33
C PRO A 18 16.66 9.02 3.58
N TYR A 19 16.79 7.80 3.05
CA TYR A 19 17.98 7.30 2.37
C TYR A 19 17.89 7.46 0.84
N VAL A 20 16.70 7.73 0.30
CA VAL A 20 16.49 7.91 -1.14
C VAL A 20 17.02 9.28 -1.57
N LYS A 21 18.06 9.29 -2.40
CA LYS A 21 18.59 10.51 -3.02
C LYS A 21 17.58 11.08 -4.02
N ARG A 22 17.71 12.37 -4.35
CA ARG A 22 16.75 13.05 -5.24
C ARG A 22 16.78 12.47 -6.65
N GLY A 23 15.60 12.19 -7.20
CA GLY A 23 15.43 11.62 -8.55
C GLY A 23 15.00 10.16 -8.45
N LYS A 24 13.93 9.79 -9.17
CA LYS A 24 13.41 8.43 -9.14
C LYS A 24 14.17 7.58 -10.17
N ASN A 25 15.05 6.72 -9.68
CA ASN A 25 15.76 5.72 -10.49
C ASN A 25 15.99 4.47 -9.63
N ASP A 26 15.94 3.29 -10.24
CA ASP A 26 16.04 2.00 -9.55
C ASP A 26 17.41 1.83 -8.86
N GLU A 27 18.47 2.40 -9.43
CA GLU A 27 19.81 2.42 -8.81
C GLU A 27 19.82 3.14 -7.46
N VAL A 28 19.15 4.29 -7.39
CA VAL A 28 19.06 5.11 -6.17
C VAL A 28 18.23 4.40 -5.11
N ASP A 29 17.15 3.74 -5.51
CA ASP A 29 16.31 2.95 -4.61
C ASP A 29 17.08 1.74 -4.06
N ALA A 30 17.89 1.07 -4.88
CA ALA A 30 18.73 -0.05 -4.45
C ALA A 30 19.81 0.39 -3.45
N GLU A 31 20.50 1.51 -3.71
CA GLU A 31 21.49 2.07 -2.79
C GLU A 31 20.85 2.42 -1.43
N ALA A 32 19.69 3.07 -1.46
CA ALA A 32 18.95 3.44 -0.25
C ALA A 32 18.54 2.22 0.59
N ILE A 33 18.08 1.14 -0.06
CA ILE A 33 17.76 -0.12 0.61
C ILE A 33 19.00 -0.74 1.26
N CYS A 34 20.11 -0.82 0.52
CA CYS A 34 21.37 -1.36 1.03
C CYS A 34 21.85 -0.60 2.26
N GLU A 35 21.81 0.74 2.23
CA GLU A 35 22.20 1.57 3.36
C GLU A 35 21.25 1.38 4.56
N ALA A 36 19.95 1.43 4.31
CA ALA A 36 18.93 1.32 5.35
C ALA A 36 19.00 -0.03 6.11
N VAL A 37 19.23 -1.13 5.40
CA VAL A 37 19.34 -2.48 6.00
C VAL A 37 20.47 -2.58 7.03
N THR A 38 21.56 -1.83 6.86
CA THR A 38 22.71 -1.87 7.78
C THR A 38 22.46 -1.16 9.11
N ARG A 39 21.38 -0.38 9.23
CA ARG A 39 21.12 0.43 10.43
C ARG A 39 20.63 -0.47 11.58
N PRO A 40 21.23 -0.38 12.78
CA PRO A 40 20.90 -1.26 13.91
C PRO A 40 19.48 -1.04 14.45
N THR A 41 18.88 0.12 14.20
CA THR A 41 17.51 0.46 14.59
C THR A 41 16.46 0.06 13.55
N MET A 42 16.88 -0.56 12.44
CA MET A 42 15.97 -0.91 11.36
C MET A 42 14.98 -2.00 11.77
N ARG A 43 13.70 -1.80 11.42
CA ARG A 43 12.63 -2.76 11.72
C ARG A 43 12.05 -3.32 10.43
N PHE A 44 11.87 -4.63 10.43
CA PHE A 44 11.24 -5.36 9.34
C PHE A 44 9.80 -5.71 9.70
N VAL A 45 8.96 -5.78 8.69
CA VAL A 45 7.54 -6.14 8.81
C VAL A 45 7.38 -7.56 8.28
N PRO A 46 6.57 -8.41 8.94
CA PRO A 46 6.27 -9.73 8.41
C PRO A 46 5.55 -9.64 7.06
N VAL A 47 5.75 -10.67 6.23
CA VAL A 47 4.93 -10.88 5.04
C VAL A 47 3.48 -11.13 5.49
N LYS A 48 2.52 -10.49 4.81
CA LYS A 48 1.10 -10.69 5.13
C LYS A 48 0.69 -12.13 4.87
N SER A 49 -0.11 -12.70 5.78
CA SER A 49 -0.73 -14.00 5.54
C SER A 49 -1.84 -13.90 4.49
N ALA A 50 -2.22 -15.04 3.90
CA ALA A 50 -3.31 -15.10 2.93
C ALA A 50 -4.64 -14.62 3.55
N GLU A 51 -4.88 -14.94 4.82
CA GLU A 51 -6.05 -14.52 5.59
C GLU A 51 -6.04 -13.02 5.86
N GLN A 52 -4.89 -12.45 6.23
CA GLN A 52 -4.76 -11.00 6.39
C GLN A 52 -4.99 -10.26 5.07
N GLN A 53 -4.51 -10.81 3.97
CA GLN A 53 -4.74 -10.27 2.63
C GLN A 53 -6.21 -10.38 2.23
N SER A 54 -6.90 -11.48 2.53
CA SER A 54 -8.32 -11.65 2.19
C SER A 54 -9.21 -10.67 2.96
N ILE A 55 -8.97 -10.48 4.26
CA ILE A 55 -9.66 -9.47 5.09
C ILE A 55 -9.46 -8.06 4.50
N LEU A 56 -8.24 -7.71 4.10
CA LEU A 56 -7.97 -6.42 3.46
C LEU A 56 -8.74 -6.24 2.15
N MET A 57 -8.89 -7.30 1.36
CA MET A 57 -9.70 -7.26 0.13
C MET A 57 -11.17 -7.05 0.43
N LEU A 58 -11.73 -7.69 1.46
CA LEU A 58 -13.11 -7.46 1.88
C LEU A 58 -13.37 -5.99 2.25
N HIS A 59 -12.45 -5.37 3.01
CA HIS A 59 -12.56 -3.94 3.34
C HIS A 59 -12.53 -3.05 2.09
N ARG A 60 -11.60 -3.30 1.16
CA ARG A 60 -11.49 -2.53 -0.09
C ARG A 60 -12.74 -2.66 -0.96
N THR A 61 -13.29 -3.87 -1.08
CA THR A 61 -14.52 -4.13 -1.83
C THR A 61 -15.70 -3.39 -1.22
N ARG A 62 -15.82 -3.40 0.11
CA ARG A 62 -16.85 -2.64 0.82
C ARG A 62 -16.71 -1.14 0.55
N ASP A 63 -15.51 -0.59 0.66
CA ASP A 63 -15.26 0.84 0.43
C ASP A 63 -15.61 1.25 -1.01
N LEU A 64 -15.29 0.41 -1.98
CA LEU A 64 -15.67 0.61 -3.38
C LEU A 64 -17.20 0.71 -3.54
N PHE A 65 -17.95 -0.26 -3.01
CA PHE A 65 -19.40 -0.26 -3.11
C PHE A 65 -20.04 0.93 -2.38
N VAL A 66 -19.51 1.33 -1.23
CA VAL A 66 -19.98 2.53 -0.53
C VAL A 66 -19.80 3.78 -1.39
N ARG A 67 -18.63 3.96 -2.02
CA ARG A 67 -18.38 5.07 -2.93
C ARG A 67 -19.30 5.06 -4.14
N GLN A 68 -19.46 3.90 -4.78
CA GLN A 68 -20.35 3.74 -5.94
C GLN A 68 -21.81 4.05 -5.58
N ARG A 69 -22.31 3.54 -4.44
CA ARG A 69 -23.65 3.85 -3.94
C ARG A 69 -23.84 5.35 -3.76
N THR A 70 -22.90 6.02 -3.10
CA THR A 70 -22.96 7.48 -2.88
C THR A 70 -22.95 8.25 -4.21
N MET A 71 -22.11 7.85 -5.17
CA MET A 71 -22.09 8.44 -6.52
C MET A 71 -23.44 8.30 -7.22
N LEU A 72 -24.04 7.10 -7.19
CA LEU A 72 -25.35 6.85 -7.81
C LEU A 72 -26.45 7.72 -7.18
N VAL A 73 -26.51 7.78 -5.85
CA VAL A 73 -27.49 8.63 -5.15
C VAL A 73 -27.32 10.10 -5.52
N ASN A 74 -26.08 10.59 -5.55
CA ASN A 74 -25.81 11.98 -5.93
C ASN A 74 -26.16 12.25 -7.40
N SER A 75 -25.90 11.29 -8.29
CA SER A 75 -26.29 11.37 -9.71
C SER A 75 -27.81 11.39 -9.89
N SER A 76 -28.55 10.55 -9.15
CA SER A 76 -30.02 10.57 -9.14
C SER A 76 -30.58 11.91 -8.66
N ARG A 77 -29.97 12.51 -7.62
CA ARG A 77 -30.39 13.83 -7.12
C ARG A 77 -30.08 14.96 -8.10
N GLY A 78 -28.93 14.90 -8.79
CA GLY A 78 -28.54 15.92 -9.76
C GLY A 78 -29.25 15.84 -11.11
N SER A 79 -29.80 14.68 -11.47
CA SER A 79 -30.50 14.45 -12.74
C SER A 79 -31.97 14.88 -12.74
N LEU A 80 -32.56 15.12 -11.56
CA LEU A 80 -33.90 15.71 -11.41
C LEU A 80 -33.78 17.12 -10.80
N PRO A 81 -33.80 18.20 -11.59
CA PRO A 81 -33.70 19.57 -11.07
C PRO A 81 -34.94 20.03 -10.29
N SER A 82 -35.97 19.19 -10.13
CA SER A 82 -37.26 19.58 -9.59
C SER A 82 -37.67 18.65 -8.45
N LEU A 83 -37.24 18.98 -7.23
CA LEU A 83 -37.93 18.77 -5.94
C LEU A 83 -37.17 19.55 -4.84
N VAL A 84 -36.77 20.78 -5.18
CA VAL A 84 -36.46 21.86 -4.24
C VAL A 84 -37.27 23.05 -4.69
#